data_AF-A0AAD5AS56-F1
#
_entry.id   AF-A0AAD5AS56-F1
#
_cell.length_a   1.000
_cell.length_b   1.000
_cell.length_c   1.000
_cell.angle_alpha   90.00
_cell.angle_beta   90.00
_cell.angle_gamma   90.00
#
_symmetry.space_group_name_H-M   'P 1'
#
loop_
_entity.id
_entity.type
_entity.pdbx_description
1 polymer ?
#
loop_
_entity_poly.entity_id
_entity_poly.type
_entity_poly.pdbx_seq_one_letter_code
_entity_poly.pdbx_strand_id
1 'polypeptide(L)'
;MSARFVSSGSVRVIFFLWASVLSLGLSSELKVKVRLPDGRITEELLEADSERDSITLEYRQTDGTLITFVADFKQDVKIFRALILGELERGQSQYQALCFITRLGHNEIISSESMARLRQKNPHTVRTAEEKRPTETFSMNVAVNVTLAWQLSALIYNTCSVARDATYTREADMRHWLDTGKCF
;
A
#
# COMPACT_ATOMS: atom_id res chain seq x y z
N MET A 1 -9.65 15.99 62.01
CA MET A 1 -10.07 15.11 60.89
C MET A 1 -10.60 15.98 59.77
N SER A 2 -9.86 16.12 58.66
CA SER A 2 -10.37 16.82 57.47
C SER A 2 -10.52 15.77 56.37
N ALA A 3 -11.75 15.32 56.15
CA ALA A 3 -12.08 14.36 55.11
C ALA A 3 -12.08 15.12 53.77
N ARG A 4 -11.04 14.90 52.96
CA ARG A 4 -11.01 15.39 51.58
C ARG A 4 -12.01 14.58 50.77
N PHE A 5 -13.09 15.25 50.36
CA PHE A 5 -14.07 14.72 49.41
C PHE A 5 -13.38 14.55 48.05
N VAL A 6 -13.10 13.31 47.66
CA VAL A 6 -12.61 13.00 46.30
C VAL A 6 -13.81 13.12 45.37
N SER A 7 -13.79 14.15 44.52
CA SER A 7 -14.80 14.39 43.49
C SER A 7 -14.91 13.20 42.54
N SER A 8 -16.12 12.64 42.44
CA SER A 8 -16.51 11.56 41.52
C SER A 8 -16.24 11.90 40.04
N GLY A 9 -16.10 13.18 39.69
CA GLY A 9 -15.81 13.65 38.34
C GLY A 9 -14.41 13.30 37.82
N SER A 10 -13.39 13.25 38.69
CA SER A 10 -12.01 12.97 38.25
C SER A 10 -11.81 11.53 37.77
N VAL A 11 -12.56 10.57 38.32
CA VAL A 11 -12.44 9.15 37.96
C VAL A 11 -12.98 8.88 36.54
N ARG A 12 -14.07 9.57 36.15
CA ARG A 12 -14.65 9.45 34.81
C ARG A 12 -13.74 10.02 33.73
N VAL A 13 -13.11 11.18 33.99
CA VAL A 13 -12.21 11.84 33.02
C VAL A 13 -10.96 10.99 32.77
N ILE A 14 -10.40 10.34 33.80
CA ILE A 14 -9.24 9.45 33.67
C ILE A 14 -9.59 8.19 32.87
N PHE A 15 -10.78 7.63 33.04
CA PHE A 15 -11.25 6.47 32.25
C PHE A 15 -11.45 6.80 30.76
N PHE A 16 -11.99 7.99 30.45
CA PHE A 16 -12.11 8.44 29.05
C PHE A 16 -10.75 8.69 28.41
N LEU A 17 -9.80 9.29 29.13
CA LEU A 17 -8.43 9.51 28.65
C LEU A 17 -7.67 8.20 28.42
N TRP A 18 -7.86 7.17 29.26
CA TRP A 18 -7.27 5.84 29.04
C TRP A 18 -7.91 5.07 27.88
N ALA A 19 -9.22 5.20 27.67
CA ALA A 19 -9.90 4.56 26.53
C ALA A 19 -9.46 5.16 25.18
N SER A 20 -9.12 6.45 25.13
CA SER A 20 -8.63 7.11 23.92
C SER A 20 -7.17 6.81 23.53
N VAL A 21 -6.38 6.17 24.41
CA VAL A 21 -4.99 5.77 24.10
C VAL A 21 -4.95 4.38 23.42
N LEU A 22 -6.03 3.62 23.46
CA LEU A 22 -6.12 2.26 22.91
C LEU A 22 -6.55 2.19 21.43
N SER A 23 -6.76 3.34 20.77
CA SER A 23 -7.14 3.42 19.34
C SER A 23 -5.95 3.70 18.42
N LEU A 24 -4.72 3.45 18.87
CA LEU A 24 -3.56 3.50 17.98
C LEU A 24 -3.62 2.29 17.06
N GLY A 25 -4.15 2.50 15.86
CA GLY A 25 -4.22 1.48 14.82
C GLY A 25 -2.91 0.73 14.65
N LEU A 26 -3.04 -0.59 14.54
CA LEU A 26 -1.93 -1.52 14.34
C LEU A 26 -1.41 -1.39 12.90
N SER A 27 -0.72 -0.29 12.64
CA SER A 27 0.16 -0.16 11.48
C SER A 27 1.49 -0.84 11.82
N SER A 28 1.96 -1.71 10.95
CA SER A 28 3.26 -2.37 11.12
C SER A 28 4.13 -2.12 9.89
N GLU A 29 5.40 -1.84 10.12
CA GLU A 29 6.41 -1.65 9.09
C GLU A 29 7.49 -2.74 9.22
N LEU A 30 7.94 -3.29 8.09
CA LEU A 30 9.05 -4.23 8.00
C LEU A 30 9.94 -3.90 6.82
N LYS A 31 11.22 -3.65 7.10
CA LYS A 31 12.27 -3.46 6.08
C LYS A 31 13.00 -4.77 5.84
N VAL A 32 13.06 -5.21 4.59
CA VAL A 32 13.65 -6.49 4.22
C VAL A 32 14.77 -6.27 3.22
N LYS A 33 15.97 -6.78 3.54
CA LYS A 33 17.06 -6.84 2.58
C LYS A 33 16.83 -8.02 1.64
N VAL A 34 16.75 -7.75 0.34
CA VAL A 34 16.49 -8.75 -0.69
C VAL A 34 17.63 -8.78 -1.70
N ARG A 35 18.04 -9.99 -2.10
CA ARG A 35 18.99 -10.20 -3.19
C ARG A 35 18.23 -10.33 -4.51
N LEU A 36 18.52 -9.42 -5.42
CA LEU A 36 17.97 -9.41 -6.78
C LEU A 36 18.65 -10.48 -7.67
N PRO A 37 18.04 -10.85 -8.81
CA PRO A 37 18.61 -11.84 -9.73
C PRO A 37 20.00 -11.49 -10.28
N ASP A 38 20.35 -10.21 -10.33
CA ASP A 38 21.66 -9.71 -10.76
C ASP A 38 22.71 -9.73 -9.63
N GLY A 39 22.35 -10.25 -8.45
CA GLY A 39 23.22 -10.36 -7.28
C GLY A 39 23.27 -9.12 -6.40
N ARG A 40 22.68 -7.99 -6.82
CA ARG A 40 22.60 -6.78 -5.99
C ARG A 40 21.68 -6.99 -4.79
N ILE A 41 21.95 -6.26 -3.72
CA ILE A 41 21.12 -6.25 -2.51
C ILE A 41 20.39 -4.92 -2.45
N THR A 42 19.07 -4.96 -2.32
CA THR A 42 18.21 -3.80 -2.10
C THR A 42 17.43 -3.95 -0.79
N GLU A 43 16.86 -2.87 -0.31
CA GLU A 43 15.80 -2.91 0.71
C GLU A 43 14.43 -2.82 0.04
N GLU A 44 13.49 -3.59 0.58
CA GLU A 44 12.07 -3.56 0.29
C GLU A 44 11.33 -3.21 1.58
N LEU A 45 10.34 -2.32 1.46
CA LEU A 45 9.51 -1.86 2.57
C LEU A 45 8.15 -2.55 2.48
N LEU A 46 7.76 -3.26 3.54
CA LEU A 46 6.44 -3.86 3.69
C LEU A 46 5.72 -3.15 4.82
N GLU A 47 4.56 -2.60 4.52
CA GLU A 47 3.68 -1.98 5.49
C GLU A 47 2.33 -2.67 5.48
N ALA A 48 1.73 -2.81 6.65
CA ALA A 48 0.39 -3.35 6.82
C ALA A 48 -0.41 -2.45 7.75
N ASP A 49 -1.61 -2.08 7.31
CA ASP A 49 -2.60 -1.38 8.10
C ASP A 49 -3.79 -2.32 8.30
N SER A 50 -3.89 -2.90 9.50
CA SER A 50 -4.96 -3.85 9.84
C SER A 50 -6.32 -3.16 10.03
N GLU A 51 -6.36 -1.86 10.29
CA GLU A 51 -7.63 -1.13 10.46
C GLU A 51 -8.25 -0.79 9.11
N ARG A 52 -7.40 -0.38 8.15
CA ARG A 52 -7.82 -0.13 6.77
C ARG A 52 -7.95 -1.40 5.94
N ASP A 53 -7.50 -2.52 6.48
CA ASP A 53 -7.34 -3.81 5.79
C ASP A 53 -6.60 -3.63 4.45
N SER A 54 -5.36 -3.13 4.57
CA SER A 54 -4.52 -2.84 3.41
C SER A 54 -3.05 -3.13 3.68
N ILE A 55 -2.30 -3.33 2.60
CA ILE A 55 -0.83 -3.46 2.64
C ILE A 55 -0.19 -2.60 1.57
N THR A 56 1.04 -2.17 1.84
CA THR A 56 1.90 -1.46 0.90
C THR A 56 3.23 -2.20 0.79
N LEU A 57 3.70 -2.43 -0.43
CA LEU A 57 5.05 -2.91 -0.72
C LEU A 57 5.75 -1.87 -1.58
N GLU A 58 6.91 -1.39 -1.13
CA GLU A 58 7.75 -0.49 -1.92
C GLU A 58 9.13 -1.10 -2.16
N TYR A 59 9.55 -1.12 -3.42
CA TYR A 59 10.86 -1.64 -3.82
C TYR A 59 11.40 -0.92 -5.04
N ARG A 60 12.71 -0.98 -5.22
CA ARG A 60 13.40 -0.38 -6.36
C ARG A 60 13.85 -1.44 -7.35
N GLN A 61 13.51 -1.26 -8.62
CA GLN A 61 14.00 -2.10 -9.71
C GLN A 61 15.46 -1.80 -10.06
N THR A 62 16.03 -2.68 -10.86
CA THR A 62 17.44 -2.65 -11.28
C THR A 62 17.84 -1.40 -12.06
N ASP A 63 16.87 -0.81 -12.76
CA ASP A 63 16.94 0.42 -13.56
C ASP A 63 16.72 1.71 -12.74
N GLY A 64 16.45 1.58 -11.43
CA GLY A 64 16.17 2.69 -10.53
C GLY A 64 14.69 3.04 -10.39
N THR A 65 13.80 2.45 -11.19
CA THR A 65 12.35 2.64 -11.11
C THR A 65 11.85 2.25 -9.71
N LEU A 66 11.13 3.15 -9.04
CA LEU A 66 10.49 2.87 -7.75
C LEU A 66 9.09 2.31 -7.99
N ILE A 67 8.83 1.11 -7.49
CA ILE A 67 7.52 0.48 -7.54
C ILE A 67 6.87 0.57 -6.16
N THR A 68 5.65 1.09 -6.12
CA THR A 68 4.79 1.03 -4.95
C THR A 68 3.57 0.18 -5.32
N PHE A 69 3.42 -0.95 -4.66
CA PHE A 69 2.26 -1.81 -4.74
C PHE A 69 1.38 -1.58 -3.51
N VAL A 70 0.08 -1.39 -3.70
CA VAL A 70 -0.90 -1.30 -2.61
C VAL A 70 -2.01 -2.31 -2.87
N ALA A 71 -2.36 -3.10 -1.87
CA ALA A 71 -3.57 -3.92 -1.91
C ALA A 71 -4.56 -3.40 -0.85
N ASP A 72 -5.75 -3.03 -1.32
CA ASP A 72 -6.92 -2.70 -0.53
C ASP A 72 -7.84 -3.92 -0.51
N PHE A 73 -7.74 -4.74 0.55
CA PHE A 73 -8.53 -5.95 0.67
C PHE A 73 -10.01 -5.64 0.89
N LYS A 74 -10.30 -4.53 1.58
CA LYS A 74 -11.68 -4.09 1.83
C LYS A 74 -12.42 -3.77 0.54
N GLN A 75 -11.73 -3.24 -0.46
CA GLN A 75 -12.31 -2.88 -1.76
C GLN A 75 -12.03 -3.87 -2.89
N ASP A 76 -11.23 -4.91 -2.64
CA ASP A 76 -10.71 -5.84 -3.65
C ASP A 76 -9.97 -5.10 -4.78
N VAL A 77 -9.15 -4.12 -4.42
CA VAL A 77 -8.40 -3.29 -5.37
C VAL A 77 -6.91 -3.46 -5.13
N LYS A 78 -6.14 -3.62 -6.21
CA LYS A 78 -4.68 -3.52 -6.17
C LYS A 78 -4.19 -2.41 -7.10
N ILE A 79 -3.21 -1.67 -6.61
CA ILE A 79 -2.66 -0.48 -7.24
C ILE A 79 -1.17 -0.70 -7.42
N PHE A 80 -0.68 -0.50 -8.65
CA PHE A 80 0.75 -0.46 -8.95
C PHE A 80 1.11 0.94 -9.41
N ARG A 81 1.99 1.62 -8.68
CA ARG A 81 2.60 2.87 -9.12
C ARG A 81 4.05 2.62 -9.51
N ALA A 82 4.44 3.10 -10.68
CA ALA A 82 5.84 3.14 -11.10
C ALA A 82 6.29 4.60 -11.20
N LEU A 83 7.36 4.94 -10.49
CA LEU A 83 8.10 6.19 -10.66
C LEU A 83 9.39 5.89 -11.42
N ILE A 84 9.40 6.26 -12.69
CA ILE A 84 10.49 6.04 -13.63
C ILE A 84 11.34 7.31 -13.65
N LEU A 85 12.65 7.17 -13.38
CA LEU A 85 13.56 8.31 -13.39
C LEU A 85 13.84 8.76 -14.83
N GLY A 86 13.88 10.07 -15.04
CA GLY A 86 14.28 10.63 -16.33
C GLY A 86 15.74 10.35 -16.65
N GLU A 87 16.04 10.19 -17.93
CA GLU A 87 17.40 10.04 -18.43
C GLU A 87 18.07 11.42 -18.60
N LEU A 88 18.93 11.80 -17.63
CA LEU A 88 19.66 13.08 -17.66
C LEU A 88 20.49 13.24 -18.95
N GLU A 89 21.10 12.16 -19.45
CA GLU A 89 21.87 12.13 -20.70
C GLU A 89 21.02 12.45 -21.94
N ARG A 90 19.69 12.32 -21.82
CA ARG A 90 18.71 12.66 -22.87
C ARG A 90 17.98 13.96 -22.58
N GLY A 91 18.44 14.74 -21.61
CA GLY A 91 17.84 16.01 -21.19
C GLY A 91 16.55 15.86 -20.38
N GLN A 92 16.24 14.65 -19.88
CA GLN A 92 15.06 14.40 -19.06
C GLN A 92 15.42 14.55 -17.58
N SER A 93 15.04 15.67 -16.97
CA SER A 93 15.31 15.96 -15.56
C SER A 93 14.17 15.60 -14.61
N GLN A 94 12.98 15.31 -15.15
CA GLN A 94 11.79 14.96 -14.37
C GLN A 94 11.55 13.45 -14.37
N TYR A 95 10.90 12.95 -13.32
CA TYR A 95 10.41 11.58 -13.27
C TYR A 95 9.08 11.46 -14.01
N GLN A 96 8.83 10.28 -14.58
CA GLN A 96 7.51 9.90 -15.09
C GLN A 96 6.82 9.01 -14.05
N ALA A 97 5.57 9.35 -13.72
CA ALA A 97 4.74 8.53 -12.85
C ALA A 97 3.65 7.83 -13.65
N LEU A 98 3.53 6.52 -13.50
CA LEU A 98 2.45 5.70 -14.04
C LEU A 98 1.70 5.04 -12.88
N CYS A 99 0.38 4.91 -12.97
CA CYS A 99 -0.40 4.17 -12.00
C CYS A 99 -1.36 3.19 -12.70
N PHE A 100 -1.44 1.97 -12.19
CA PHE A 100 -2.28 0.92 -12.72
C PHE A 100 -3.18 0.39 -11.62
N ILE A 101 -4.48 0.39 -11.85
CA ILE A 101 -5.49 -0.03 -10.88
C ILE A 101 -6.18 -1.25 -11.45
N THR A 102 -6.22 -2.34 -10.69
CA THR A 102 -6.88 -3.58 -11.10
C THR A 102 -7.59 -4.23 -9.92
N ARG A 103 -8.44 -5.21 -10.18
CA ARG A 103 -9.03 -6.01 -9.11
C ARG A 103 -7.97 -6.86 -8.42
N LEU A 104 -8.00 -6.90 -7.09
CA LEU A 104 -7.20 -7.82 -6.30
C LEU A 104 -7.78 -9.24 -6.41
N GLY A 105 -6.94 -10.20 -6.78
CA GLY A 105 -7.34 -11.61 -6.81
C GLY A 105 -7.38 -12.24 -5.42
N HIS A 106 -8.27 -13.21 -5.21
CA HIS A 106 -8.20 -14.05 -4.00
C HIS A 106 -6.88 -14.80 -3.94
N ASN A 107 -6.25 -14.84 -2.76
CA ASN A 107 -4.99 -15.55 -2.50
C ASN A 107 -3.80 -15.10 -3.37
N GLU A 108 -3.88 -13.92 -3.99
CA GLU A 108 -2.75 -13.35 -4.73
C GLU A 108 -1.61 -12.94 -3.78
N ILE A 109 -1.98 -12.44 -2.60
CA ILE A 109 -1.07 -11.98 -1.54
C ILE A 109 -1.65 -12.33 -0.16
N ILE A 110 -0.78 -12.44 0.84
CA ILE A 110 -1.16 -12.65 2.24
C ILE A 110 -1.98 -11.46 2.76
N SER A 111 -2.89 -11.71 3.70
CA SER A 111 -3.74 -10.67 4.29
C SER A 111 -2.95 -9.61 5.06
N SER A 112 -3.56 -8.45 5.25
CA SER A 112 -3.03 -7.36 6.09
C SER A 112 -2.67 -7.84 7.50
N GLU A 113 -3.54 -8.62 8.15
CA GLU A 113 -3.29 -9.20 9.47
C GLU A 113 -2.07 -10.14 9.49
N SER A 114 -1.91 -10.95 8.45
CA SER A 114 -0.76 -11.86 8.32
C SER A 114 0.53 -11.08 8.12
N MET A 115 0.50 -10.05 7.25
CA MET A 115 1.64 -9.18 7.01
C MET A 115 2.01 -8.38 8.26
N ALA A 116 1.02 -7.91 9.02
CA ALA A 116 1.20 -7.13 10.24
C ALA A 116 1.95 -7.89 11.35
N ARG A 117 1.89 -9.22 11.30
CA ARG A 117 2.57 -10.14 12.23
C ARG A 117 3.96 -10.57 11.77
N LEU A 118 4.36 -10.25 10.53
CA LEU A 118 5.70 -10.59 10.06
C LEU A 118 6.77 -9.88 10.89
N ARG A 119 7.74 -10.64 11.37
CA ARG A 119 8.88 -10.13 12.12
C ARG A 119 10.15 -10.81 11.65
N GLN A 120 11.23 -10.04 11.55
CA GLN A 120 12.55 -10.60 11.27
C GLN A 120 13.24 -10.98 12.57
N LYS A 121 13.63 -12.25 12.68
CA LYS A 121 14.50 -12.70 13.78
C LYS A 121 15.88 -12.04 13.74
N ASN A 122 16.39 -11.75 12.53
CA ASN A 122 17.65 -11.05 12.33
C ASN A 122 17.49 -10.00 11.20
N PRO A 123 17.57 -8.69 11.50
CA PRO A 123 17.34 -7.60 10.55
C PRO A 123 18.42 -7.48 9.45
N HIS A 124 19.58 -8.13 9.63
CA HIS A 124 20.64 -8.15 8.62
C HIS A 124 20.56 -9.33 7.67
N THR A 125 19.57 -10.21 7.83
CA THR A 125 19.38 -11.37 6.95
C THR A 125 18.98 -10.91 5.56
N VAL A 126 19.77 -11.28 4.55
CA VAL A 126 19.42 -11.08 3.15
C VAL A 126 18.51 -12.22 2.69
N ARG A 127 17.32 -11.89 2.20
CA ARG A 127 16.33 -12.82 1.68
C ARG A 127 16.48 -12.99 0.17
N THR A 128 16.12 -14.16 -0.31
CA THR A 128 15.98 -14.46 -1.75
C THR A 128 14.57 -15.01 -1.93
N ALA A 129 13.92 -14.65 -3.04
CA ALA A 129 12.60 -15.21 -3.35
C ALA A 129 12.68 -16.74 -3.41
N GLU A 130 11.78 -17.41 -2.69
CA GLU A 130 11.70 -18.88 -2.67
C GLU A 130 11.18 -19.43 -3.99
N GLU A 131 10.24 -18.71 -4.60
CA GLU A 131 9.62 -19.03 -5.88
C GLU A 131 9.87 -17.89 -6.87
N LYS A 132 10.18 -18.25 -8.12
CA LYS A 132 10.23 -17.31 -9.25
C LYS A 132 9.00 -17.52 -10.13
N ARG A 133 8.00 -16.63 -9.98
CA ARG A 133 6.80 -16.63 -10.84
C ARG A 133 7.13 -16.13 -12.25
N PRO A 134 6.41 -16.60 -13.28
CA PRO A 134 6.55 -16.07 -14.63
C PRO A 134 6.07 -14.62 -14.71
N THR A 135 6.58 -13.87 -15.68
CA THR A 135 6.12 -12.50 -15.95
C THR A 135 4.67 -12.53 -16.43
N GLU A 136 3.81 -11.78 -15.76
CA GLU A 136 2.43 -11.55 -16.19
C GLU A 136 2.34 -10.30 -17.05
N THR A 137 1.50 -10.33 -18.09
CA THR A 137 1.27 -9.19 -18.98
C THR A 137 -0.17 -8.73 -18.85
N PHE A 138 -0.36 -7.44 -18.60
CA PHE A 138 -1.68 -6.82 -18.48
C PHE A 138 -1.86 -5.72 -19.53
N SER A 139 -3.01 -5.72 -20.20
CA SER A 139 -3.41 -4.65 -21.12
C SER A 139 -4.30 -3.65 -20.39
N MET A 140 -3.76 -2.46 -20.10
CA MET A 140 -4.46 -1.39 -19.39
C MET A 140 -5.06 -0.42 -20.42
N ASN A 141 -6.30 -0.68 -20.83
CA ASN A 141 -6.93 -0.04 -21.99
C ASN A 141 -7.88 1.12 -21.65
N VAL A 142 -8.07 1.44 -20.37
CA VAL A 142 -8.98 2.49 -19.92
C VAL A 142 -8.23 3.49 -19.05
N ALA A 143 -8.31 4.78 -19.38
CA ALA A 143 -7.78 5.85 -18.53
C ALA A 143 -8.73 6.15 -17.37
N VAL A 144 -8.19 6.46 -16.20
CA VAL A 144 -8.96 6.70 -14.97
C VAL A 144 -8.78 8.13 -14.50
N ASN A 145 -9.89 8.80 -14.18
CA ASN A 145 -9.83 10.07 -13.47
C ASN A 145 -9.61 9.83 -11.96
N VAL A 146 -8.38 10.03 -11.51
CA VAL A 146 -7.96 9.83 -10.10
C VAL A 146 -8.82 10.64 -9.11
N THR A 147 -9.34 11.80 -9.54
CA THR A 147 -10.16 12.69 -8.68
C THR A 147 -11.55 12.13 -8.42
N LEU A 148 -12.02 11.16 -9.20
CA LEU A 148 -13.32 10.51 -9.00
C LEU A 148 -13.14 9.09 -8.41
N ALA A 149 -12.01 8.44 -8.73
CA ALA A 149 -11.66 7.10 -8.27
C ALA A 149 -11.51 6.92 -6.74
N TRP A 150 -11.48 8.00 -5.95
CA TRP A 150 -11.51 7.89 -4.48
C TRP A 150 -12.79 7.21 -3.96
N GLN A 151 -13.88 7.26 -4.74
CA GLN A 151 -15.14 6.59 -4.42
C GLN A 151 -15.00 5.07 -4.40
N LEU A 152 -14.10 4.53 -5.22
CA LEU A 152 -13.76 3.11 -5.21
C LEU A 152 -12.84 2.79 -4.03
N SER A 153 -11.75 3.54 -3.88
CA SER A 153 -10.82 3.40 -2.75
C SER A 153 -10.07 4.70 -2.51
N ALA A 154 -10.05 5.15 -1.26
CA ALA A 154 -9.28 6.32 -0.85
C ALA A 154 -7.75 6.13 -1.09
N LEU A 155 -7.28 4.88 -1.13
CA LEU A 155 -5.86 4.57 -1.37
C LEU A 155 -5.45 4.84 -2.83
N ILE A 156 -6.40 4.87 -3.76
CA ILE A 156 -6.14 5.24 -5.17
C ILE A 156 -5.65 6.68 -5.24
N TYR A 157 -6.35 7.62 -4.61
CA TYR A 157 -5.95 9.02 -4.66
C TYR A 157 -4.57 9.24 -4.02
N ASN A 158 -4.35 8.66 -2.83
CA ASN A 158 -3.07 8.82 -2.13
C ASN A 158 -1.89 8.26 -2.94
N THR A 159 -2.08 7.11 -3.59
CA THR A 159 -1.03 6.43 -4.34
C THR A 159 -0.82 7.07 -5.72
N CYS A 160 -1.90 7.28 -6.48
CA CYS A 160 -1.85 7.68 -7.89
C CYS A 160 -1.91 9.20 -8.14
N SER A 161 -2.03 10.05 -7.11
CA SER A 161 -2.14 11.51 -7.29
C SER A 161 -0.97 12.18 -8.03
N VAL A 162 0.20 11.54 -8.08
CA VAL A 162 1.38 11.97 -8.85
C VAL A 162 1.33 11.55 -10.32
N ALA A 163 0.45 10.62 -10.68
CA ALA A 163 0.28 10.05 -12.02
C ALA A 163 -1.10 10.38 -12.62
N ARG A 164 -1.66 11.57 -12.34
CA ARG A 164 -3.05 11.95 -12.69
C ARG A 164 -3.37 11.68 -14.15
N ASP A 165 -2.47 12.06 -15.05
CA ASP A 165 -2.68 11.95 -16.50
C ASP A 165 -2.21 10.60 -17.07
N ALA A 166 -1.68 9.72 -16.22
CA ALA A 166 -1.14 8.42 -16.59
C ALA A 166 -1.59 7.32 -15.61
N THR A 167 -2.87 7.36 -15.23
CA THR A 167 -3.53 6.32 -14.45
C THR A 167 -4.45 5.50 -15.33
N TYR A 168 -4.28 4.18 -15.31
CA TYR A 168 -4.98 3.26 -16.18
C TYR A 168 -5.57 2.06 -15.44
N THR A 169 -6.58 1.45 -16.05
CA THR A 169 -7.21 0.20 -15.60
C THR A 169 -7.58 -0.69 -16.79
N ARG A 170 -8.09 -1.89 -16.50
CA ARG A 170 -8.65 -2.80 -17.50
C ARG A 170 -10.14 -2.56 -17.62
N GLU A 171 -10.64 -2.60 -18.85
CA GLU A 171 -12.09 -2.51 -19.11
C GLU A 171 -12.88 -3.60 -18.37
N ALA A 172 -12.33 -4.81 -18.24
CA ALA A 172 -12.96 -5.90 -17.50
C ALA A 172 -13.11 -5.59 -15.99
N ASP A 173 -12.13 -4.91 -15.39
CA ASP A 173 -12.21 -4.51 -13.99
C ASP A 173 -13.22 -3.37 -13.81
N MET A 174 -13.18 -2.37 -14.70
CA MET A 174 -14.18 -1.29 -14.74
C MET A 174 -15.61 -1.82 -14.79
N ARG A 175 -15.91 -2.74 -15.71
CA ARG A 175 -17.24 -3.36 -15.81
C ARG A 175 -17.61 -4.11 -14.54
N HIS A 176 -16.68 -4.88 -13.98
CA HIS A 176 -16.93 -5.60 -12.73
C HIS A 176 -17.27 -4.67 -11.56
N TRP A 177 -16.57 -3.55 -11.41
CA TRP A 177 -16.87 -2.58 -10.36
C TRP A 177 -18.23 -1.91 -10.58
N LEU A 178 -18.58 -1.56 -11.83
CA LEU A 178 -19.91 -1.03 -12.16
C LEU A 178 -21.03 -2.03 -11.83
N ASP A 179 -20.86 -3.31 -12.20
CA ASP A 179 -21.83 -4.38 -11.95
C ASP A 179 -22.03 -4.65 -10.45
N THR A 180 -21.00 -4.41 -9.64
CA THR A 180 -21.03 -4.55 -8.17
C THR A 180 -21.46 -3.26 -7.45
N GLY A 181 -21.83 -2.22 -8.19
CA GLY A 181 -22.28 -0.94 -7.64
C GLY A 181 -21.16 -0.06 -7.07
N LYS A 182 -19.90 -0.36 -7.38
CA LYS A 182 -18.75 0.49 -7.06
C LYS A 182 -18.47 1.42 -8.25
N CYS A 183 -18.81 2.69 -8.13
CA CYS A 183 -18.64 3.66 -9.23
C CYS A 183 -17.30 4.40 -9.18
N PHE A 184 -16.82 4.78 -10.37
CA PHE A 184 -15.67 5.65 -10.64
C PHE A 184 -16.09 7.08 -10.89
#